data_AF-A0AAW1DQM2-F1
#
_entry.id   AF-A0AAW1DQM2-F1
#
_cell.length_a   1.000
_cell.length_b   1.000
_cell.length_c   1.000
_cell.angle_alpha   90.00
_cell.angle_beta   90.00
_cell.angle_gamma   90.00
#
_symmetry.space_group_name_H-M   'P 1'
#
loop_
_entity.id
_entity.type
_entity.pdbx_description
1 polymer ?
#
loop_
_entity_poly.entity_id
_entity_poly.type
_entity_poly.pdbx_seq_one_letter_code
_entity_poly.pdbx_strand_id
1 'polypeptide(L)'
;MLELHRINSRIFYIKYCLIAFTVLFALTGLSLVIIGTTINEVFVEFSYFLENEYFAPAVFLYSVGLVVFAISIIGVVGALKENSCIITSISCCGIYNPNDWMTLNDGSTPASCCAKLDAYGTCSSFYQRGCLEVLELIVNEVTNVLSASAFILAFMQLAGMCFALYLGRALRTQKLAKQYRRWTLSNQLLTESTVFGTEKNSFPELNK
;
A
#
# COMPACT_ATOMS: atom_id res chain seq x y z
N MET A 1 -2.40 32.34 -6.36
CA MET A 1 -2.42 31.93 -4.95
C MET A 1 -3.26 30.66 -4.71
N LEU A 2 -4.50 30.57 -5.22
CA LEU A 2 -5.37 29.37 -5.12
C LEU A 2 -4.79 28.09 -5.77
N GLU A 3 -4.10 28.20 -6.91
CA GLU A 3 -3.45 27.04 -7.56
C GLU A 3 -2.28 26.47 -6.73
N LEU A 4 -1.53 27.32 -6.01
CA LEU A 4 -0.41 26.88 -5.18
C LEU A 4 -0.89 26.10 -3.94
N HIS A 5 -1.99 26.54 -3.31
CA HIS A 5 -2.62 25.83 -2.21
C HIS A 5 -3.24 24.49 -2.66
N ARG A 6 -3.85 24.46 -3.86
CA ARG A 6 -4.39 23.24 -4.46
C ARG A 6 -3.30 22.22 -4.80
N ILE A 7 -2.16 22.65 -5.34
CA ILE A 7 -1.02 21.77 -5.65
C ILE A 7 -0.40 21.22 -4.36
N ASN A 8 -0.19 22.08 -3.35
CA ASN A 8 0.36 21.65 -2.06
C ASN A 8 -0.58 20.63 -1.36
N SER A 9 -1.89 20.88 -1.39
CA SER A 9 -2.90 19.96 -0.84
C SER A 9 -2.90 18.59 -1.51
N ARG A 10 -2.73 18.52 -2.84
CA ARG A 10 -2.62 17.23 -3.57
C ARG A 10 -1.35 16.47 -3.21
N ILE A 11 -0.22 17.16 -3.06
CA ILE A 11 1.06 16.53 -2.68
C ILE A 11 0.98 15.94 -1.26
N PHE A 12 0.35 16.65 -0.32
CA PHE A 12 0.11 16.11 1.02
C PHE A 12 -0.84 14.91 1.01
N TYR A 13 -1.89 14.94 0.18
CA TYR A 13 -2.82 13.81 0.06
C TYR A 13 -2.14 12.55 -0.45
N ILE A 14 -1.29 12.67 -1.47
CA ILE A 14 -0.53 11.53 -2.03
C ILE A 14 0.44 10.95 -0.99
N LYS A 15 1.18 11.81 -0.25
CA LYS A 15 2.06 11.38 0.84
C LYS A 15 1.27 10.64 1.94
N TYR A 16 0.11 11.17 2.33
CA TYR A 16 -0.73 10.56 3.36
C TYR A 16 -1.32 9.20 2.92
N CYS A 17 -1.77 9.09 1.67
CA CYS A 17 -2.25 7.82 1.10
C CYS A 17 -1.15 6.76 1.04
N LEU A 18 0.08 7.14 0.63
CA LEU A 18 1.23 6.22 0.60
C LEU A 18 1.60 5.73 2.00
N ILE A 19 1.65 6.62 2.99
CA ILE A 19 1.93 6.24 4.39
C ILE A 19 0.82 5.33 4.92
N ALA A 20 -0.45 5.68 4.74
CA ALA A 20 -1.58 4.90 5.23
C ALA A 20 -1.57 3.47 4.67
N PHE A 21 -1.33 3.32 3.37
CA PHE A 21 -1.28 2.00 2.72
C PHE A 21 -0.08 1.15 3.20
N THR A 22 1.07 1.78 3.41
CA THR A 22 2.26 1.08 3.95
C THR A 22 2.05 0.64 5.41
N VAL A 23 1.32 1.44 6.21
CA VAL A 23 0.90 1.05 7.58
C VAL A 23 -0.07 -0.13 7.55
N LEU A 24 -1.03 -0.16 6.62
CA LEU A 24 -1.92 -1.31 6.47
C LEU A 24 -1.14 -2.59 6.17
N PHE A 25 -0.15 -2.52 5.28
CA PHE A 25 0.71 -3.66 5.01
C PHE A 25 1.54 -4.10 6.22
N ALA A 26 2.06 -3.15 7.01
CA ALA A 26 2.75 -3.47 8.26
C ALA A 26 1.84 -4.24 9.24
N LEU A 27 0.58 -3.83 9.37
CA LEU A 27 -0.41 -4.51 10.22
C LEU A 27 -0.73 -5.93 9.71
N THR A 28 -0.85 -6.11 8.39
CA THR A 28 -1.04 -7.44 7.80
C THR A 28 0.19 -8.34 8.00
N GLY A 29 1.41 -7.83 7.83
CA GLY A 29 2.64 -8.57 8.06
C GLY A 29 2.78 -9.02 9.52
N LEU A 30 2.50 -8.12 10.47
CA LEU A 30 2.49 -8.45 11.90
C LEU A 30 1.46 -9.55 12.22
N SER A 31 0.26 -9.44 11.65
CA SER A 31 -0.79 -10.45 11.85
C SER A 31 -0.37 -11.83 11.33
N LEU A 32 0.29 -11.90 10.17
CA LEU A 32 0.82 -13.15 9.61
C LEU A 32 1.95 -13.74 10.46
N VAL A 33 2.82 -12.91 11.03
CA VAL A 33 3.86 -13.37 11.96
C VAL A 33 3.22 -13.99 13.19
N ILE A 34 2.26 -13.31 13.83
CA ILE A 34 1.57 -13.81 15.03
C ILE A 34 0.85 -15.13 14.73
N ILE A 35 0.11 -15.21 13.62
CA ILE A 35 -0.58 -16.44 13.22
C ILE A 35 0.44 -17.55 12.96
N GLY A 36 1.53 -17.27 12.25
CA GLY A 36 2.58 -18.24 11.95
C GLY A 36 3.27 -18.78 13.21
N THR A 37 3.56 -17.93 14.19
CA THR A 37 4.16 -18.35 15.47
C THR A 37 3.19 -19.18 16.30
N THR A 38 1.93 -18.75 16.44
CA THR A 38 0.92 -19.50 17.20
C THR A 38 0.67 -20.88 16.60
N ILE A 39 0.60 -20.97 15.26
CA ILE A 39 0.48 -22.25 14.57
C ILE A 39 1.73 -23.10 14.86
N ASN A 40 2.93 -22.54 14.69
CA ASN A 40 4.17 -23.29 14.93
C ASN A 40 4.21 -23.90 16.35
N GLU A 41 3.91 -23.13 17.39
CA GLU A 41 3.89 -23.61 18.78
C GLU A 41 2.92 -24.79 18.99
N VAL A 42 1.71 -24.70 18.43
CA VAL A 42 0.72 -25.79 18.48
C VAL A 42 1.23 -27.03 17.75
N PHE A 43 1.89 -26.88 16.60
CA PHE A 43 2.39 -28.00 15.79
C PHE A 43 3.68 -28.62 16.36
N VAL A 44 4.50 -27.88 17.11
CA VAL A 44 5.65 -28.46 17.83
C VAL A 44 5.18 -29.52 18.82
N GLU A 45 4.03 -29.34 19.47
CA GLU A 45 3.49 -30.34 20.40
C GLU A 45 3.02 -31.62 19.68
N PHE A 46 2.51 -31.52 18.45
CA PHE A 46 2.13 -32.67 17.62
C PHE A 46 3.31 -33.31 16.87
N SER A 47 4.43 -32.61 16.72
CA SER A 47 5.61 -33.07 15.98
C SER A 47 6.35 -34.26 16.61
N TYR A 48 6.02 -34.60 17.86
CA TYR A 48 6.48 -35.84 18.50
C TYR A 48 5.89 -37.11 17.85
N PHE A 49 4.80 -37.00 17.08
CA PHE A 49 4.10 -38.13 16.46
C PHE A 49 4.00 -38.10 14.92
N LEU A 50 4.37 -37.00 14.24
CA LEU A 50 4.25 -36.87 12.77
C LEU A 50 5.59 -36.49 12.12
N GLU A 51 6.10 -37.38 11.27
CA GLU A 51 7.37 -37.28 10.54
C GLU A 51 7.31 -36.25 9.39
N ASN A 52 8.10 -35.18 9.51
CA ASN A 52 8.80 -34.38 8.50
C ASN A 52 8.10 -33.67 7.31
N GLU A 53 6.81 -33.90 7.00
CA GLU A 53 6.23 -33.31 5.76
C GLU A 53 5.34 -32.07 5.96
N TYR A 54 4.87 -31.80 7.19
CA TYR A 54 3.90 -30.73 7.48
C TYR A 54 4.48 -29.42 8.05
N PHE A 55 5.78 -29.32 8.28
CA PHE A 55 6.41 -28.10 8.84
C PHE A 55 6.46 -26.91 7.86
N ALA A 56 6.17 -27.12 6.58
CA ALA A 56 6.29 -26.09 5.56
C ALA A 56 5.30 -24.91 5.71
N PRO A 57 3.97 -25.07 5.87
CA PRO A 57 3.05 -23.94 5.70
C PRO A 57 3.22 -22.84 6.76
N ALA A 58 3.40 -23.22 8.03
CA ALA A 58 3.51 -22.28 9.15
C ALA A 58 4.82 -21.47 9.11
N VAL A 59 5.95 -22.15 8.84
CA VAL A 59 7.27 -21.51 8.71
C VAL A 59 7.31 -20.58 7.50
N PHE A 60 6.67 -20.98 6.39
CA PHE A 60 6.55 -20.13 5.21
C PHE A 60 5.72 -18.87 5.52
N LEU A 61 4.56 -18.98 6.19
CA LEU A 61 3.74 -17.82 6.59
C LEU A 61 4.48 -16.86 7.51
N TYR A 62 5.24 -17.39 8.48
CA TYR A 62 6.11 -16.60 9.34
C TYR A 62 7.20 -15.86 8.55
N SER A 63 7.88 -16.57 7.64
CA SER A 63 8.97 -16.01 6.83
C SER A 63 8.48 -14.88 5.90
N VAL A 64 7.35 -15.09 5.23
CA VAL A 64 6.75 -14.08 4.35
C VAL A 64 6.26 -12.89 5.17
N GLY A 65 5.65 -13.14 6.33
CA GLY A 65 5.20 -12.08 7.25
C GLY A 65 6.33 -11.17 7.71
N LEU A 66 7.49 -11.74 8.04
CA LEU A 66 8.69 -10.98 8.41
C LEU A 66 9.21 -10.11 7.27
N VAL A 67 9.28 -10.66 6.06
CA VAL A 67 9.72 -9.92 4.86
C VAL A 67 8.79 -8.74 4.58
N VAL A 68 7.47 -8.97 4.62
CA VAL A 68 6.46 -7.91 4.41
C VAL A 68 6.59 -6.82 5.48
N PHE A 69 6.74 -7.20 6.75
CA PHE A 69 6.90 -6.23 7.84
C PHE A 69 8.18 -5.38 7.69
N ALA A 70 9.30 -6.00 7.33
CA ALA A 70 10.56 -5.29 7.11
C ALA A 70 10.46 -4.31 5.94
N ILE A 71 9.89 -4.73 4.81
CA ILE A 71 9.67 -3.86 3.64
C ILE A 71 8.74 -2.71 4.00
N SER A 72 7.68 -2.94 4.78
CA SER A 72 6.78 -1.88 5.23
C SER A 72 7.46 -0.87 6.16
N ILE A 73 8.33 -1.30 7.08
CA ILE A 73 9.11 -0.38 7.92
C ILE A 73 10.04 0.47 7.06
N ILE A 74 10.74 -0.13 6.10
CA ILE A 74 11.62 0.59 5.17
C ILE A 74 10.79 1.59 4.34
N GLY A 75 9.59 1.22 3.90
CA GLY A 75 8.68 2.09 3.17
C GLY A 75 8.21 3.29 4.00
N VAL A 76 7.86 3.10 5.28
CA VAL A 76 7.47 4.19 6.19
C VAL A 76 8.67 5.10 6.47
N VAL A 77 9.84 4.53 6.78
CA VAL A 77 11.08 5.30 6.98
C VAL A 77 11.45 6.07 5.72
N GLY A 78 11.34 5.46 4.54
CA GLY A 78 11.60 6.11 3.25
C GLY A 78 10.62 7.24 2.93
N ALA A 79 9.35 7.08 3.28
CA ALA A 79 8.33 8.12 3.09
C ALA A 79 8.49 9.29 4.06
N LEU A 80 9.00 9.04 5.28
CA LEU A 80 9.22 10.07 6.31
C LEU A 80 10.62 10.72 6.21
N LYS A 81 11.58 10.08 5.54
CA LYS A 81 12.96 10.57 5.45
C LYS A 81 13.14 11.51 4.25
N GLU A 82 13.04 12.81 4.52
CA GLU A 82 13.31 13.90 3.59
C GLU A 82 14.83 14.16 3.46
N ASN A 83 15.63 13.13 3.12
CA ASN A 83 17.08 13.28 2.88
C ASN A 83 17.58 12.44 1.69
N SER A 84 18.16 13.10 0.68
CA SER A 84 18.47 12.61 -0.67
C SER A 84 19.67 11.66 -0.80
N CYS A 85 19.92 10.77 0.16
CA CYS A 85 21.11 9.90 0.17
C CYS A 85 21.16 8.87 -0.97
N ILE A 86 20.00 8.47 -1.52
CA ILE A 86 19.90 7.48 -2.61
C ILE A 86 20.57 7.96 -3.91
N ILE A 87 20.48 9.26 -4.23
CA ILE A 87 21.06 9.80 -5.46
C ILE A 87 22.58 9.96 -5.30
N THR A 88 23.05 10.29 -4.10
CA THR A 88 24.48 10.48 -3.81
C THR A 88 25.27 9.16 -3.76
N SER A 89 24.58 8.03 -3.60
CA SER A 89 25.20 6.70 -3.48
C SER A 89 25.52 6.05 -4.83
N ILE A 90 25.07 6.66 -5.93
CA ILE A 90 25.29 6.15 -7.28
C ILE A 90 26.68 6.61 -7.72
N SER A 91 27.63 5.67 -7.78
CA SER A 91 29.03 5.87 -8.18
C SER A 91 29.19 6.23 -9.66
N CYS A 92 28.62 7.37 -10.07
CA CYS A 92 28.63 7.90 -11.41
C CYS A 92 28.91 9.41 -11.41
N CYS A 93 29.34 9.95 -12.54
CA CYS A 93 29.51 11.39 -12.70
C CYS A 93 29.20 11.86 -14.12
N GLY A 94 28.40 12.93 -14.20
CA GLY A 94 27.90 13.44 -15.48
C GLY A 94 26.77 12.58 -16.05
N ILE A 95 26.26 12.97 -17.22
CA ILE A 95 25.22 12.20 -17.92
C ILE A 95 25.88 10.99 -18.59
N TYR A 96 26.92 11.25 -19.37
CA TYR A 96 27.71 10.23 -20.07
C TYR A 96 29.11 10.10 -19.46
N ASN A 97 29.72 11.21 -19.03
CA ASN A 97 31.06 11.20 -18.46
C ASN A 97 31.37 12.47 -17.63
N PRO A 98 32.46 12.51 -16.83
CA PRO A 98 32.84 13.67 -16.02
C PRO A 98 33.04 14.98 -16.80
N ASN A 99 33.41 14.91 -18.08
CA ASN A 99 33.65 16.08 -18.92
C ASN A 99 32.37 16.87 -19.23
N ASP A 100 31.18 16.29 -19.01
CA ASP A 100 29.91 17.01 -19.18
C ASP A 100 29.87 18.28 -18.31
N TRP A 101 30.58 18.28 -17.17
CA TRP A 101 30.72 19.43 -16.28
C TRP A 101 31.65 20.53 -16.81
N MET A 102 32.56 20.22 -17.74
CA MET A 102 33.45 21.20 -18.36
C MET A 102 32.69 22.16 -19.28
N THR A 103 31.61 21.67 -19.90
CA THR A 103 30.73 22.46 -20.77
C THR A 103 29.65 23.25 -20.03
N LEU A 104 29.34 22.90 -18.78
CA LEU A 104 28.16 23.40 -18.07
C LEU A 104 28.48 24.33 -16.89
N ASN A 105 29.67 24.24 -16.27
CA ASN A 105 29.93 24.92 -14.99
C ASN A 105 31.40 25.32 -14.77
N ASP A 106 32.06 25.86 -15.81
CA ASP A 106 33.47 26.27 -15.81
C ASP A 106 34.44 25.17 -15.29
N GLY A 107 34.07 23.89 -15.45
CA GLY A 107 34.88 22.73 -15.04
C GLY A 107 34.76 22.32 -13.58
N SER A 108 33.85 22.90 -12.79
CA SER A 108 33.66 22.54 -11.39
C SER A 108 32.62 21.43 -11.19
N THR A 109 33.06 20.27 -10.69
CA THR A 109 32.24 19.07 -10.43
C THR A 109 31.74 19.00 -8.98
N PRO A 110 30.52 18.50 -8.70
CA PRO A 110 30.02 18.34 -7.34
C PRO A 110 30.79 17.24 -6.57
N ALA A 111 30.80 17.33 -5.23
CA ALA A 111 31.53 16.39 -4.37
C ALA A 111 31.12 14.92 -4.54
N SER A 112 29.87 14.65 -4.94
CA SER A 112 29.37 13.31 -5.25
C SER A 112 30.01 12.66 -6.48
N CYS A 113 30.65 13.46 -7.36
CA CYS A 113 31.41 12.98 -8.52
C CYS A 113 32.77 12.38 -8.11
N CYS A 114 33.22 12.63 -6.88
CA CYS A 114 34.54 12.21 -6.42
C CYS A 114 34.57 10.75 -5.98
N ALA A 115 35.44 9.95 -6.59
CA ALA A 115 35.65 8.55 -6.24
C ALA A 115 36.73 8.38 -5.17
N LYS A 116 37.73 9.28 -5.12
CA LYS A 116 38.84 9.19 -4.16
C LYS A 116 39.33 10.56 -3.74
N LEU A 117 39.47 10.75 -2.43
CA LEU A 117 40.04 11.96 -1.81
C LEU A 117 41.56 11.79 -1.61
N ASP A 118 42.31 12.87 -1.81
CA ASP A 118 43.73 12.97 -1.47
C ASP A 118 43.94 13.20 0.04
N ALA A 119 45.19 13.14 0.50
CA ALA A 119 45.58 13.44 1.89
C ALA A 119 45.19 14.86 2.36
N TYR A 120 44.92 15.78 1.43
CA TYR A 120 44.49 17.16 1.70
C TYR A 120 42.96 17.36 1.61
N GLY A 121 42.19 16.30 1.31
CA GLY A 121 40.73 16.39 1.16
C GLY A 121 40.27 16.94 -0.20
N THR A 122 41.17 17.05 -1.19
CA THR A 122 40.85 17.37 -2.59
C THR A 122 40.46 16.11 -3.36
N CYS A 123 39.71 16.27 -4.45
CA CYS A 123 39.35 15.13 -5.28
C CYS A 123 40.50 14.71 -6.20
N SER A 124 40.98 13.48 -6.02
CA SER A 124 42.06 12.86 -6.79
C SER A 124 41.55 12.24 -8.10
N SER A 125 40.40 11.59 -8.03
CA SER A 125 39.83 10.82 -9.13
C SER A 125 38.31 10.91 -9.14
N PHE A 126 37.74 11.04 -10.34
CA PHE A 126 36.30 11.12 -10.57
C PHE A 126 35.74 9.77 -11.03
N TYR A 127 34.45 9.55 -10.79
CA TYR A 127 33.74 8.40 -11.35
C TYR A 127 33.68 8.51 -12.87
N GLN A 128 34.31 7.56 -13.57
CA GLN A 128 34.35 7.58 -15.04
C GLN A 128 33.04 7.15 -15.71
N ARG A 129 32.16 6.45 -14.98
CA ARG A 129 30.85 6.02 -15.50
C ARG A 129 29.86 7.18 -15.53
N GLY A 130 29.17 7.34 -16.66
CA GLY A 130 28.02 8.23 -16.78
C GLY A 130 26.83 7.74 -15.96
N CYS A 131 26.06 8.66 -15.39
CA CYS A 131 24.88 8.30 -14.63
C CYS A 131 23.75 7.74 -15.50
N LEU A 132 23.70 8.10 -16.80
CA LEU A 132 22.70 7.56 -17.72
C LEU A 132 22.91 6.06 -17.98
N GLU A 133 24.15 5.63 -18.17
CA GLU A 133 24.49 4.22 -18.37
C GLU A 133 24.13 3.39 -17.13
N VAL A 134 24.47 3.87 -15.94
CA VAL A 134 24.11 3.21 -14.68
C VAL A 134 22.59 3.18 -14.50
N LEU A 135 21.88 4.25 -14.85
CA LEU A 135 20.43 4.30 -14.79
C LEU A 135 19.79 3.30 -15.76
N GLU A 136 20.24 3.22 -17.00
CA GLU A 136 19.72 2.27 -17.99
C GLU A 136 19.98 0.82 -17.57
N LEU A 137 21.16 0.52 -17.03
CA LEU A 137 21.48 -0.81 -16.48
C LEU A 137 20.56 -1.18 -15.32
N ILE A 138 20.40 -0.27 -14.34
CA ILE A 138 19.51 -0.51 -13.21
C ILE A 138 18.09 -0.70 -13.72
N VAL A 139 17.58 0.24 -14.53
CA VAL A 139 16.21 0.23 -15.04
C VAL A 139 15.93 -1.05 -15.81
N ASN A 140 16.78 -1.46 -16.75
CA ASN A 140 16.49 -2.65 -17.57
C ASN A 140 16.43 -3.92 -16.72
N GLU A 141 17.29 -4.03 -15.71
CA GLU A 141 17.32 -5.20 -14.81
C GLU A 141 16.13 -5.21 -13.85
N VAL A 142 15.77 -4.04 -13.29
CA VAL A 142 14.69 -3.95 -12.28
C VAL A 142 13.29 -3.83 -12.89
N THR A 143 13.16 -3.34 -14.13
CA THR A 143 11.85 -3.04 -14.75
C THR A 143 11.00 -4.28 -14.92
N ASN A 144 11.59 -5.42 -15.29
CA ASN A 144 10.84 -6.66 -15.47
C ASN A 144 10.24 -7.17 -14.15
N VAL A 145 10.99 -7.10 -13.05
CA VAL A 145 10.53 -7.55 -11.71
C VAL A 145 9.57 -6.54 -11.07
N LEU A 146 9.87 -5.24 -11.17
CA LEU A 146 9.02 -4.17 -10.61
C LEU A 146 7.68 -4.06 -11.33
N SER A 147 7.65 -4.18 -12.67
CA SER A 147 6.41 -4.12 -13.43
C SER A 147 5.50 -5.31 -13.15
N ALA A 148 6.05 -6.53 -13.09
CA ALA A 148 5.30 -7.74 -12.76
C ALA A 148 4.67 -7.65 -11.35
N SER A 149 5.46 -7.22 -10.36
CA SER A 149 4.96 -7.04 -8.98
C SER A 149 3.93 -5.92 -8.87
N ALA A 150 4.14 -4.78 -9.55
CA ALA A 150 3.18 -3.68 -9.57
C ALA A 150 1.84 -4.07 -10.19
N PHE A 151 1.84 -4.86 -11.27
CA PHE A 151 0.61 -5.33 -11.91
C PHE A 151 -0.19 -6.25 -10.99
N ILE A 152 0.47 -7.20 -10.32
CA ILE A 152 -0.17 -8.11 -9.37
C ILE A 152 -0.77 -7.34 -8.20
N LEU A 153 -0.02 -6.39 -7.63
CA LEU A 153 -0.51 -5.56 -6.53
C LEU A 153 -1.70 -4.69 -6.93
N ALA A 154 -1.67 -4.10 -8.13
CA ALA A 154 -2.77 -3.31 -8.65
C ALA A 154 -4.04 -4.15 -8.81
N PHE A 155 -3.92 -5.36 -9.36
CA PHE A 155 -5.05 -6.29 -9.49
C PHE A 155 -5.60 -6.69 -8.12
N MET A 156 -4.72 -7.00 -7.17
CA MET A 156 -5.12 -7.35 -5.80
C MET A 156 -5.82 -6.19 -5.08
N GLN A 157 -5.33 -4.95 -5.23
CA GLN A 157 -6.01 -3.76 -4.68
C GLN A 157 -7.37 -3.53 -5.34
N LEU A 158 -7.47 -3.65 -6.67
CA LEU A 158 -8.72 -3.47 -7.39
C LEU A 158 -9.76 -4.52 -6.98
N ALA A 159 -9.35 -5.78 -6.87
CA ALA A 159 -10.21 -6.83 -6.35
C ALA A 159 -10.68 -6.51 -4.93
N GLY A 160 -9.79 -6.07 -4.05
CA GLY A 160 -10.12 -5.63 -2.69
C GLY A 160 -11.14 -4.48 -2.65
N MET A 161 -10.97 -3.47 -3.50
CA MET A 161 -11.93 -2.37 -3.64
C MET A 161 -13.28 -2.88 -4.16
N CYS A 162 -13.30 -3.73 -5.18
CA CYS A 162 -14.52 -4.30 -5.73
C CYS A 162 -15.29 -5.12 -4.68
N PHE A 163 -14.60 -5.98 -3.93
CA PHE A 163 -15.21 -6.76 -2.86
C PHE A 163 -15.73 -5.88 -1.72
N ALA A 164 -14.98 -4.87 -1.30
CA ALA A 164 -15.42 -3.93 -0.27
C ALA A 164 -16.70 -3.17 -0.71
N LEU A 165 -16.75 -2.73 -1.96
CA LEU A 165 -17.93 -2.07 -2.53
C LEU A 165 -19.12 -3.02 -2.69
N TYR A 166 -18.86 -4.25 -3.13
CA TYR A 166 -19.87 -5.30 -3.24
C TYR A 166 -20.48 -5.61 -1.87
N LEU A 167 -19.64 -5.86 -0.85
CA LEU A 167 -20.08 -6.12 0.51
C LEU A 167 -20.80 -4.92 1.12
N GLY A 168 -20.31 -3.70 0.89
CA GLY A 168 -20.96 -2.46 1.34
C GLY A 168 -22.37 -2.30 0.77
N ARG A 169 -22.56 -2.62 -0.53
CA ARG A 169 -23.88 -2.62 -1.17
C ARG A 169 -24.76 -3.73 -0.63
N ALA A 170 -24.26 -4.96 -0.51
CA ALA A 170 -25.00 -6.09 0.04
C ALA A 170 -25.48 -5.83 1.48
N LEU A 171 -24.61 -5.31 2.35
CA LEU A 171 -24.95 -4.96 3.74
C LEU A 171 -25.98 -3.82 3.82
N ARG A 172 -25.90 -2.81 2.94
CA ARG A 172 -26.93 -1.77 2.83
C ARG A 172 -28.26 -2.36 2.44
N THR A 173 -28.32 -3.21 1.42
CA THR A 173 -29.57 -3.84 0.97
C THR A 173 -30.19 -4.70 2.08
N GLN A 174 -29.39 -5.45 2.83
CA GLN A 174 -29.87 -6.25 3.97
C GLN A 174 -30.43 -5.38 5.11
N LYS A 175 -29.73 -4.28 5.46
CA LYS A 175 -30.21 -3.32 6.48
C LYS A 175 -31.49 -2.61 6.04
N LEU A 176 -31.58 -2.22 4.77
CA LEU A 176 -32.76 -1.58 4.17
C LEU A 176 -33.95 -2.55 4.14
N ALA A 177 -33.74 -3.82 3.76
CA ALA A 177 -34.79 -4.85 3.78
C ALA A 177 -35.31 -5.13 5.20
N LYS A 178 -34.43 -5.14 6.21
CA LYS A 178 -34.80 -5.33 7.62
C LYS A 178 -35.57 -4.12 8.19
N GLN A 179 -35.18 -2.90 7.83
CA GLN A 179 -35.92 -1.69 8.19
C GLN A 179 -37.29 -1.64 7.50
N TYR A 180 -37.37 -2.04 6.23
CA TYR A 180 -38.62 -2.13 5.48
C TYR A 180 -39.59 -3.14 6.11
N ARG A 181 -39.12 -4.33 6.54
CA ARG A 181 -39.93 -5.32 7.28
C ARG A 181 -40.47 -4.78 8.60
N ARG A 182 -39.67 -4.03 9.36
CA ARG A 182 -40.13 -3.39 10.62
C ARG A 182 -41.21 -2.35 10.39
N TRP A 183 -41.08 -1.54 9.33
CA TRP A 183 -42.12 -0.57 8.93
C TRP A 183 -43.41 -1.28 8.50
N THR A 184 -43.33 -2.36 7.73
CA THR A 184 -44.52 -3.12 7.30
C THR A 184 -45.24 -3.75 8.49
N LEU A 185 -44.53 -4.39 9.43
CA LEU A 185 -45.15 -4.90 10.66
C LEU A 185 -45.80 -3.79 11.49
N SER A 186 -45.12 -2.65 11.68
CA SER A 186 -45.69 -1.51 12.42
C SER A 186 -46.96 -0.98 11.74
N ASN A 187 -46.96 -0.88 10.42
CA ASN A 187 -48.13 -0.45 9.67
C ASN A 187 -49.28 -1.45 9.75
N GLN A 188 -49.00 -2.76 9.71
CA GLN A 188 -50.04 -3.79 9.89
C GLN A 188 -50.69 -3.73 11.28
N LEU A 189 -49.91 -3.53 12.34
CA LEU A 189 -50.44 -3.35 13.69
C LEU A 189 -51.28 -2.07 13.81
N LEU A 190 -50.85 -0.98 13.16
CA LEU A 190 -51.63 0.25 13.08
C LEU A 190 -52.91 0.05 12.27
N THR A 191 -52.88 -0.74 11.19
CA THR A 191 -54.10 -1.04 10.42
C THR A 191 -55.05 -1.93 11.23
N GLU A 192 -54.54 -2.91 11.96
CA GLU A 192 -55.34 -3.80 12.82
C GLU A 192 -55.98 -3.03 13.99
N SER A 193 -55.24 -2.12 14.64
CA SER A 193 -55.80 -1.23 15.67
C SER A 193 -56.71 -0.14 15.10
N THR A 194 -56.47 0.33 13.87
CA THR A 194 -57.44 1.18 13.18
C THR A 194 -58.67 0.40 12.76
N VAL A 195 -58.61 -0.86 12.30
CA VAL A 195 -59.79 -1.69 11.99
C VAL A 195 -60.58 -2.00 13.25
N PHE A 196 -59.90 -2.24 14.37
CA PHE A 196 -60.55 -2.29 15.69
C PHE A 196 -61.14 -0.92 16.12
N GLY A 197 -60.63 0.18 15.56
CA GLY A 197 -61.15 1.55 15.72
C GLY A 197 -62.13 2.03 14.63
N THR A 198 -62.17 1.37 13.47
CA THR A 198 -62.89 1.74 12.23
C THR A 198 -63.87 0.67 11.78
N GLU A 199 -64.04 -0.42 12.55
CA GLU A 199 -65.38 -1.01 12.75
C GLU A 199 -66.35 0.00 13.42
N LYS A 200 -65.92 1.25 13.62
CA LYS A 200 -66.85 2.38 13.68
C LYS A 200 -67.05 3.19 12.40
N ASN A 201 -66.13 3.26 11.42
CA ASN A 201 -66.29 4.20 10.30
C ASN A 201 -65.63 3.75 8.96
N SER A 202 -66.43 3.10 8.13
CA SER A 202 -66.70 3.41 6.71
C SER A 202 -65.58 3.33 5.63
N PHE A 203 -65.75 2.35 4.72
CA PHE A 203 -65.59 2.45 3.25
C PHE A 203 -66.42 3.65 2.69
N PRO A 204 -66.30 4.17 1.44
CA PRO A 204 -65.67 3.58 0.23
C PRO A 204 -64.96 4.56 -0.76
N GLU A 205 -64.49 3.97 -1.87
CA GLU A 205 -64.37 4.46 -3.27
C GLU A 205 -63.15 5.27 -3.75
N LEU A 206 -62.46 4.65 -4.72
CA LEU A 206 -61.40 5.18 -5.59
C LEU A 206 -61.97 5.37 -7.01
N ASN A 207 -61.81 6.54 -7.64
CA ASN A 207 -61.97 6.69 -9.09
C ASN A 207 -60.91 7.66 -9.67
N LYS A 208 -60.20 7.11 -10.67
CA LYS A 208 -59.32 7.70 -11.72
C LYS A 208 -58.07 8.50 -11.35
#